data_AF-A0A920SXX5-F1
#
_entry.id   AF-A0A920SXX5-F1
#
_cell.length_a   1.000
_cell.length_b   1.000
_cell.length_c   1.000
_cell.angle_alpha   90.00
_cell.angle_beta   90.00
_cell.angle_gamma   90.00
#
_symmetry.space_group_name_H-M   'P 1'
#
loop_
_entity.id
_entity.type
_entity.pdbx_description
1 polymer ?
#
loop_
_entity_poly.entity_id
_entity_poly.type
_entity_poly.pdbx_seq_one_letter_code
_entity_poly.pdbx_strand_id
1 'polypeptide(L)' 'MHFLIPGVGAQGGEVEQTTKTGMNEQGRGFLVNSSRGIIYASNDPLHFEREARRAAELLRDQINDALKSETIFSTE' A
#
# COMPACT_ATOMS: atom_id res chain seq x y z
N MET A 1 -16.29 -6.33 8.68
CA MET A 1 -15.16 -6.09 9.62
C MET A 1 -14.14 -5.21 8.90
N HIS A 2 -13.42 -4.34 9.60
CA HIS A 2 -12.38 -3.49 9.00
C HIS A 2 -11.06 -3.70 9.73
N PHE A 3 -9.97 -3.93 8.98
CA PHE A 3 -8.62 -4.12 9.52
C PHE A 3 -7.74 -2.89 9.33
N LEU A 4 -6.98 -2.53 10.36
CA LEU A 4 -5.88 -1.59 10.24
C LEU A 4 -4.59 -2.38 10.05
N ILE A 5 -3.85 -2.06 9.00
CA ILE A 5 -2.62 -2.75 8.63
C ILE A 5 -1.44 -1.80 8.87
N PRO A 6 -0.66 -1.98 9.95
CA PRO A 6 0.47 -1.12 10.25
C PRO A 6 1.72 -1.51 9.46
N GLY A 7 2.57 -0.53 9.15
CA GLY A 7 3.98 -0.76 8.81
C GLY A 7 4.27 -1.13 7.35
N VAL A 8 3.29 -1.02 6.46
CA VAL A 8 3.45 -1.38 5.04
C VAL A 8 4.26 -0.30 4.30
N GLY A 9 5.22 -0.70 3.47
CA GLY A 9 5.84 0.21 2.48
C GLY A 9 7.37 0.26 2.40
N ALA A 10 8.11 -0.69 2.96
CA ALA A 10 9.58 -0.77 2.75
C ALA A 10 10.02 -2.01 1.95
N GLN A 11 9.28 -3.12 2.04
CA GLN A 11 9.58 -4.36 1.32
C GLN A 11 8.31 -4.76 0.57
N GLY A 12 8.27 -4.52 -0.75
CA GLY A 12 7.06 -4.62 -1.57
C GLY A 12 6.30 -5.97 -1.50
N GLY A 13 6.96 -7.05 -1.05
CA GLY A 13 6.33 -8.34 -0.82
C GLY A 13 5.28 -8.36 0.30
N GLU A 14 5.41 -7.51 1.34
CA GLU A 14 4.40 -7.44 2.40
C GLU A 14 3.10 -6.77 1.92
N VAL A 15 3.18 -5.81 0.99
CA VAL A 15 2.00 -5.05 0.52
C VAL A 15 1.00 -5.98 -0.15
N GLU A 16 1.47 -6.83 -1.05
CA GLU A 16 0.63 -7.71 -1.87
C GLU A 16 -0.10 -8.74 -1.00
N GLN A 17 0.65 -9.52 -0.21
CA GLN A 17 0.08 -10.57 0.62
C GLN A 17 -0.88 -10.01 1.67
N THR A 18 -0.53 -8.88 2.25
CA THR A 18 -1.34 -8.24 3.29
C THR A 18 -2.60 -7.60 2.72
N THR A 19 -2.53 -7.02 1.52
CA THR A 19 -3.71 -6.51 0.80
C THR A 19 -4.69 -7.64 0.47
N LYS A 20 -4.19 -8.75 -0.08
CA LYS A 20 -5.01 -9.93 -0.43
C LYS A 20 -5.67 -10.55 0.80
N THR A 21 -4.94 -10.64 1.91
CA THR A 21 -5.47 -11.24 3.15
C THR A 21 -6.43 -10.32 3.90
N GLY A 22 -6.21 -9.00 3.83
CA GLY A 22 -6.98 -8.01 4.58
C GLY A 22 -8.27 -7.55 3.90
N MET A 23 -8.41 -7.79 2.59
CA MET A 23 -9.58 -7.37 1.84
C MET A 23 -10.74 -8.35 1.93
N ASN A 24 -11.95 -7.82 1.80
CA ASN A 24 -13.17 -8.60 1.59
C ASN A 24 -13.37 -8.87 0.09
N GLU A 25 -14.42 -9.62 -0.25
CA GLU A 25 -14.80 -9.99 -1.63
C GLU A 25 -14.97 -8.79 -2.59
N GLN A 26 -15.11 -7.57 -2.07
CA GLN A 26 -15.21 -6.34 -2.86
C GLN A 26 -13.89 -5.58 -2.99
N GLY A 27 -12.77 -6.15 -2.53
CA GLY A 27 -11.46 -5.49 -2.49
C GLY A 27 -11.38 -4.36 -1.46
N ARG A 28 -12.23 -4.37 -0.42
CA ARG A 28 -12.36 -3.32 0.61
C ARG A 28 -12.18 -3.92 2.00
N GLY A 29 -12.39 -3.13 3.06
CA GLY A 29 -12.39 -3.66 4.44
C GLY A 29 -11.05 -3.56 5.14
N PHE A 30 -10.10 -2.81 4.60
CA PHE A 30 -8.81 -2.57 5.26
C PHE A 30 -8.34 -1.13 5.05
N LEU A 31 -7.48 -0.67 5.96
CA LEU A 31 -6.76 0.59 5.88
C LEU A 31 -5.28 0.31 6.10
N VAL A 32 -4.44 0.81 5.20
CA VAL A 32 -2.99 0.68 5.32
C VAL A 32 -2.41 1.92 5.98
N ASN A 33 -1.64 1.75 7.05
CA ASN A 33 -0.85 2.81 7.65
C ASN A 33 0.62 2.67 7.22
N SER A 34 1.15 3.73 6.60
CA SER A 34 2.58 3.88 6.33
C SER A 34 3.07 5.20 6.93
N SER A 35 3.89 5.10 7.97
CA SER A 35 4.44 6.26 8.67
C SER A 35 5.86 6.55 8.20
N ARG A 36 6.84 5.73 8.62
CA ARG A 36 8.26 5.98 8.33
C ARG A 36 8.60 5.95 6.83
N GLY A 37 7.92 5.11 6.05
CA GLY A 37 8.15 5.04 4.60
C GLY A 37 7.81 6.33 3.86
N ILE A 38 6.89 7.14 4.39
CA ILE A 38 6.48 8.44 3.82
C ILE A 38 7.23 9.59 4.50
N ILE A 39 7.24 9.63 5.83
CA ILE A 39 7.83 10.73 6.63
C ILE A 39 9.37 10.80 6.47
N TYR A 40 10.04 9.68 6.19
CA TYR A 40 11.48 9.64 6.00
C TYR A 40 11.89 9.31 4.56
N ALA A 41 11.01 9.57 3.59
CA ALA A 41 11.31 9.39 2.17
C ALA A 41 12.46 10.30 1.67
N SER A 42 12.70 11.41 2.36
CA SER A 42 13.85 12.28 2.15
C SER A 42 14.46 12.69 3.49
N ASN A 43 15.80 12.70 3.55
CA ASN A 43 16.55 13.34 4.63
C ASN A 43 16.90 14.80 4.31
N ASP A 44 16.60 15.26 3.10
CA ASP A 44 16.77 16.64 2.63
C ASP A 44 15.43 17.39 2.73
N PRO A 45 15.32 18.42 3.61
CA PRO A 45 14.12 19.23 3.75
C PRO A 45 13.67 19.92 2.46
N LEU A 46 14.60 20.28 1.56
CA LEU A 46 14.26 20.94 0.29
C LEU A 46 13.50 20.03 -0.68
N HIS A 47 13.57 18.71 -0.46
CA HIS A 47 12.95 17.71 -1.30
C HIS A 47 11.85 16.91 -0.60
N PHE A 48 11.65 17.13 0.70
CA PHE A 48 10.73 16.36 1.54
C PHE A 48 9.33 16.23 0.93
N GLU A 49 8.73 17.33 0.51
CA GLU A 49 7.37 17.36 -0.07
C GLU A 49 7.21 16.42 -1.28
N ARG A 50 8.20 16.43 -2.18
CA ARG A 50 8.17 15.69 -3.44
C ARG A 50 8.42 14.21 -3.18
N GLU A 51 9.41 13.89 -2.37
CA GLU A 51 9.75 12.49 -2.07
C GLU A 51 8.68 11.83 -1.20
N ALA A 52 8.10 12.55 -0.23
CA ALA A 52 6.98 12.03 0.57
C ALA A 52 5.75 11.77 -0.30
N ARG A 53 5.42 12.68 -1.22
CA ARG A 53 4.35 12.49 -2.21
C ARG A 53 4.61 11.26 -3.08
N ARG A 54 5.83 11.14 -3.61
CA ARG A 54 6.24 10.01 -4.44
C ARG A 54 6.12 8.69 -3.69
N ALA A 55 6.57 8.63 -2.44
CA ALA A 55 6.45 7.44 -1.61
C ALA A 55 4.99 7.04 -1.37
N ALA A 56 4.11 8.01 -1.11
CA ALA A 56 2.68 7.77 -0.95
C ALA A 56 2.01 7.27 -2.24
N GLU A 57 2.34 7.87 -3.39
CA GLU A 57 1.82 7.45 -4.69
C GLU A 57 2.29 6.04 -5.07
N LEU A 58 3.57 5.73 -4.87
CA LEU A 58 4.11 4.38 -5.09
C LEU A 58 3.39 3.33 -4.24
N LEU A 59 3.19 3.59 -2.95
CA LEU A 59 2.47 2.67 -2.06
C LEU A 59 1.02 2.45 -2.51
N ARG A 60 0.32 3.54 -2.87
CA ARG A 60 -1.05 3.47 -3.39
C ARG A 60 -1.11 2.61 -4.65
N ASP A 61 -0.17 2.81 -5.57
CA ASP A 61 -0.17 2.11 -6.85
C ASP A 61 0.13 0.61 -6.64
N GLN A 62 1.07 0.26 -5.75
CA GLN A 62 1.33 -1.12 -5.33
C GLN A 62 0.08 -1.81 -4.75
N ILE A 63 -0.67 -1.13 -3.88
CA ILE A 63 -1.92 -1.66 -3.31
C ILE A 63 -2.94 -1.90 -4.44
N ASN A 64 -3.13 -0.92 -5.33
CA ASN A 64 -4.08 -1.02 -6.43
C ASN A 64 -3.73 -2.14 -7.42
N ASP A 65 -2.44 -2.34 -7.70
CA ASP A 65 -1.99 -3.41 -8.59
C ASP A 65 -2.17 -4.80 -7.95
N ALA A 66 -1.93 -4.92 -6.63
CA ALA A 66 -2.25 -6.14 -5.88
C ALA A 66 -3.75 -6.48 -5.96
N LEU A 67 -4.63 -5.48 -5.85
CA LEU A 67 -6.08 -5.67 -5.99
C LEU A 67 -6.50 -6.13 -7.40
N LYS A 68 -5.91 -5.58 -8.46
CA LYS A 68 -6.22 -5.96 -9.85
C LYS A 68 -5.78 -7.39 -10.17
N SER A 69 -4.67 -7.85 -9.58
CA SER A 69 -4.11 -9.18 -9.85
C SER A 69 -5.06 -10.33 -9.48
N GLU A 70 -5.99 -10.11 -8.55
CA GLU A 70 -6.99 -11.11 -8.15
C GLU A 70 -8.22 -11.16 -9.07
N THR A 71 -8.61 -10.03 -9.68
CA THR A 71 -9.78 -9.97 -10.57
C THR A 71 -9.61 -10.86 -11.81
N ILE A 72 -8.37 -11.14 -12.21
CA ILE A 72 -8.03 -11.93 -13.40
C ILE A 72 -8.14 -13.45 -13.14
N PHE A 73 -8.09 -13.90 -11.88
CA PHE A 73 -8.10 -15.34 -11.53
C PHE A 73 -9.46 -15.87 -11.05
N SER A 74 -10.51 -15.02 -11.04
CA SER A 74 -11.85 -15.40 -10.54
C SER A 74 -12.89 -15.66 -11.65
N THR A 75 -12.46 -15.76 -12.91
CA THR A 75 -13.30 -16.21 -14.03
C THR A 75 -12.82 -17.54 -14.57
N GLU A 76 -13.14 -18.63 -13.86
CA GLU A 76 -13.40 -19.96 -14.42
C GLU A 76 -14.56 -20.61 -13.65
#